data_AF-T1EN28-F1
#
_entry.id   AF-T1EN28-F1
#
_cell.length_a   1.000
_cell.length_b   1.000
_cell.length_c   1.000
_cell.angle_alpha   90.00
_cell.angle_beta   90.00
_cell.angle_gamma   90.00
#
_symmetry.space_group_name_H-M   'P 1'
#
loop_
_entity.id
_entity.type
_entity.pdbx_description
1 polymer ?
#
loop_
_entity_poly.entity_id
_entity_poly.type
_entity_poly.pdbx_seq_one_letter_code
_entity_poly.pdbx_strand_id
1 'polypeptide(L)'
;MKRHQSGAGKRKKILKIQEFVENSFIENFRNDYEKVMTEATDLSGLQSFSEEDEVTFNRRKRNAFFDENKEEYKFTTRDNFKINTFNVICDSIKTQLLQRVQKYEVVLEHFRIFLDWNLSEEKKQKPLKELKNIYRNDIDACNLEDELNHFLFFLKENVDAIMNKPDNSSNNKDLSFERMYKAAKKMSCTFPNIEILLNFF
;
A
#
# COMPACT_ATOMS: atom_id res chain seq x y z
N MET A 1 17.13 -30.96 -0.25
CA MET A 1 17.42 -29.53 -0.49
C MET A 1 16.28 -28.92 -1.30
N LYS A 2 15.40 -28.08 -0.72
CA LYS A 2 14.44 -27.19 -1.42
C LYS A 2 13.52 -26.50 -0.38
N ARG A 3 13.99 -25.50 0.37
CA ARG A 3 13.12 -24.64 1.20
C ARG A 3 13.71 -23.22 1.34
N HIS A 4 13.79 -22.50 0.23
CA HIS A 4 14.06 -21.06 0.21
C HIS A 4 13.18 -20.40 -0.88
N GLN A 5 11.85 -20.43 -0.73
CA GLN A 5 10.96 -19.71 -1.68
C GLN A 5 9.76 -18.99 -1.04
N SER A 6 9.47 -19.21 0.26
CA SER A 6 8.26 -18.66 0.89
C SER A 6 8.29 -17.13 1.07
N GLY A 7 9.40 -16.57 1.59
CA GLY A 7 9.57 -15.12 1.78
C GLY A 7 9.71 -14.32 0.47
N ALA A 8 10.21 -14.96 -0.59
CA ALA A 8 10.32 -14.33 -1.91
C ALA A 8 8.95 -14.11 -2.56
N GLY A 9 7.95 -14.96 -2.27
CA GLY A 9 6.60 -14.84 -2.85
C GLY A 9 5.79 -13.66 -2.32
N LYS A 10 5.97 -13.26 -1.05
CA LYS A 10 5.26 -12.12 -0.44
C LYS A 10 5.88 -10.78 -0.86
N ARG A 11 7.22 -10.69 -0.87
CA ARG A 11 7.94 -9.56 -1.50
C ARG A 11 7.55 -9.42 -2.97
N LYS A 12 7.44 -10.51 -3.74
CA LYS A 12 6.93 -10.49 -5.12
C LYS A 12 5.49 -9.99 -5.26
N LYS A 13 4.59 -10.22 -4.28
CA LYS A 13 3.21 -9.69 -4.34
C LYS A 13 3.16 -8.19 -4.07
N ILE A 14 3.95 -7.70 -3.12
CA ILE A 14 4.06 -6.26 -2.81
C ILE A 14 4.76 -5.54 -3.95
N LEU A 15 5.87 -6.08 -4.47
CA LEU A 15 6.53 -5.61 -5.69
C LEU A 15 5.57 -5.60 -6.89
N LYS A 16 4.66 -6.57 -7.02
CA LYS A 16 3.63 -6.57 -8.07
C LYS A 16 2.56 -5.51 -7.88
N ILE A 17 2.11 -5.24 -6.64
CA ILE A 17 1.15 -4.16 -6.36
C ILE A 17 1.83 -2.81 -6.59
N GLN A 18 3.07 -2.68 -6.14
CA GLN A 18 3.90 -1.52 -6.35
C GLN A 18 4.14 -1.30 -7.85
N GLU A 19 4.59 -2.29 -8.63
CA GLU A 19 4.71 -2.20 -10.09
C GLU A 19 3.38 -1.90 -10.80
N PHE A 20 2.27 -2.52 -10.36
CA PHE A 20 0.93 -2.29 -10.94
C PHE A 20 0.42 -0.86 -10.70
N VAL A 21 0.65 -0.33 -9.50
CA VAL A 21 0.28 1.04 -9.12
C VAL A 21 1.28 2.08 -9.68
N GLU A 22 2.58 1.76 -9.70
CA GLU A 22 3.67 2.64 -10.14
C GLU A 22 3.74 2.82 -11.65
N ASN A 23 3.58 1.75 -12.43
CA ASN A 23 4.02 1.72 -13.83
C ASN A 23 2.91 1.48 -14.86
N SER A 24 1.65 1.21 -14.46
CA SER A 24 0.58 1.09 -15.45
C SER A 24 -0.65 1.92 -15.11
N PHE A 25 -1.22 1.82 -13.91
CA PHE A 25 -2.55 2.38 -13.74
C PHE A 25 -2.58 3.92 -13.78
N ILE A 26 -1.83 4.61 -12.91
CA ILE A 26 -1.83 6.08 -12.85
C ILE A 26 -1.14 6.69 -14.07
N GLU A 27 -0.13 6.03 -14.61
CA GLU A 27 0.58 6.50 -15.79
C GLU A 27 -0.27 6.35 -17.06
N ASN A 28 -0.97 5.23 -17.23
CA ASN A 28 -1.95 5.07 -18.30
C ASN A 28 -3.12 6.05 -18.13
N PHE A 29 -3.63 6.24 -16.91
CA PHE A 29 -4.68 7.23 -16.64
C PHE A 29 -4.23 8.66 -16.99
N ARG A 30 -2.98 9.00 -16.68
CA ARG A 30 -2.39 10.29 -17.04
C ARG A 30 -2.24 10.46 -18.55
N ASN A 31 -1.81 9.40 -19.24
CA ASN A 31 -1.62 9.39 -20.69
C ASN A 31 -2.95 9.41 -21.45
N ASP A 32 -3.99 8.80 -20.89
CA ASP A 32 -5.35 8.69 -21.44
C ASP A 32 -6.23 9.92 -21.12
N TYR A 33 -5.62 11.09 -20.87
CA TYR A 33 -6.32 12.35 -20.55
C TYR A 33 -7.55 12.60 -21.44
N GLU A 34 -7.40 12.40 -22.74
CA GLU A 34 -8.46 12.61 -23.74
C GLU A 34 -9.69 11.74 -23.47
N LYS A 35 -9.46 10.47 -23.18
CA LYS A 35 -10.52 9.51 -22.88
C LYS A 35 -11.19 9.85 -21.54
N VAL A 36 -10.39 10.16 -20.52
CA VAL A 36 -10.89 10.54 -19.19
C VAL A 36 -11.75 11.80 -19.26
N MET A 37 -11.33 12.80 -20.03
CA MET A 37 -12.11 14.02 -20.21
C MET A 37 -13.42 13.78 -20.95
N THR A 38 -13.42 12.92 -21.96
CA THR A 38 -14.63 12.57 -22.71
C THR A 38 -15.64 11.88 -21.78
N GLU A 39 -15.21 10.85 -21.05
CA GLU A 39 -16.04 10.13 -20.08
C GLU A 39 -16.56 11.05 -18.96
N ALA A 40 -15.73 11.96 -18.45
CA ALA A 40 -16.13 12.92 -17.43
C ALA A 40 -17.16 13.94 -17.95
N THR A 41 -17.04 14.35 -19.21
CA THR A 41 -18.00 15.25 -19.87
C THR A 41 -19.35 14.54 -20.04
N ASP A 42 -19.34 13.31 -20.52
CA ASP A 42 -20.53 12.47 -20.66
C ASP A 42 -21.25 12.24 -19.33
N LEU A 43 -20.50 12.01 -18.25
CA LEU A 43 -21.04 11.78 -16.90
C LEU A 43 -21.56 13.07 -16.23
N SER A 44 -20.89 14.20 -16.46
CA SER A 44 -21.26 15.46 -15.82
C SER A 44 -22.41 16.17 -16.53
N GLY A 45 -22.63 15.89 -17.82
CA GLY A 45 -23.60 16.60 -18.66
C GLY A 45 -23.26 18.08 -18.86
N LEU A 46 -22.05 18.50 -18.48
CA LEU A 46 -21.56 19.87 -18.61
C LEU A 46 -20.85 20.05 -19.96
N GLN A 47 -20.93 21.26 -20.50
CA GLN A 47 -20.23 21.59 -21.74
C GLN A 47 -18.71 21.56 -21.53
N SER A 48 -18.00 20.96 -22.49
CA SER A 48 -16.54 20.89 -22.51
C SER A 48 -15.90 22.28 -22.66
N PHE A 49 -14.57 22.36 -22.46
CA PHE A 49 -13.80 23.58 -22.72
C PHE A 49 -14.16 24.19 -24.08
N SER A 50 -14.42 25.50 -24.11
CA SER A 50 -14.48 26.31 -25.33
C SER A 50 -13.10 26.32 -26.00
N GLU A 51 -13.04 25.96 -27.28
CA GLU A 51 -11.78 25.97 -28.05
C GLU A 51 -11.21 27.39 -28.23
N GLU A 52 -12.02 28.42 -27.99
CA GLU A 52 -11.68 29.83 -28.23
C GLU A 52 -11.07 30.58 -27.03
N ASP A 53 -11.04 29.98 -25.84
CA ASP A 53 -10.54 30.66 -24.64
C ASP A 53 -9.02 30.46 -24.48
N GLU A 54 -8.24 31.26 -25.21
CA GLU A 54 -6.83 31.51 -24.88
C GLU A 54 -6.74 32.30 -23.57
N VAL A 55 -6.43 31.62 -22.46
CA VAL A 55 -6.15 32.33 -21.20
C VAL A 55 -4.73 32.89 -21.25
N THR A 56 -4.63 34.18 -21.57
CA THR A 56 -3.40 34.94 -21.32
C THR A 56 -3.27 35.14 -19.81
N PHE A 57 -2.43 34.32 -19.16
CA PHE A 57 -2.07 34.56 -17.77
C PHE A 57 -1.37 35.91 -17.68
N ASN A 58 -1.94 36.83 -16.91
CA ASN A 58 -1.25 38.03 -16.43
C ASN A 58 -0.14 37.62 -15.43
N ARG A 59 0.90 36.93 -15.90
CA ARG A 59 2.18 36.95 -15.19
C ARG A 59 2.63 38.40 -15.20
N ARG A 60 2.98 38.95 -14.04
CA ARG A 60 3.52 40.32 -13.91
C ARG A 60 4.53 40.53 -15.02
N LYS A 61 4.24 41.42 -15.97
CA LYS A 61 5.12 41.72 -17.11
C LYS A 61 6.49 42.03 -16.54
N ARG A 62 7.42 41.08 -16.66
CA ARG A 62 8.81 41.33 -16.39
C ARG A 62 9.31 42.14 -17.57
N ASN A 63 10.09 43.19 -17.30
CA ASN A 63 10.72 43.95 -18.37
C ASN A 63 11.69 43.02 -19.10
N ALA A 64 11.29 42.55 -20.28
CA ALA A 64 12.12 41.74 -21.15
C ALA A 64 13.29 42.59 -21.67
N PHE A 65 14.48 41.99 -21.72
CA PHE A 65 15.66 42.67 -22.28
C PHE A 65 15.53 42.78 -23.81
N PHE A 66 16.26 43.72 -24.42
CA PHE A 66 16.14 44.09 -25.84
C PHE A 66 16.38 42.92 -26.82
N ASP A 67 17.02 41.84 -26.36
CA ASP A 67 17.41 40.66 -27.13
C ASP A 67 16.59 39.39 -26.77
N GLU A 68 15.55 39.51 -25.93
CA GLU A 68 14.65 38.39 -25.61
C GLU A 68 13.50 38.29 -26.62
N ASN A 69 13.40 37.14 -27.30
CA ASN A 69 12.22 36.79 -28.09
C ASN A 69 10.96 36.77 -27.20
N LYS A 70 10.00 37.64 -27.51
CA LYS A 70 8.72 37.82 -26.80
C LYS A 70 7.64 36.80 -27.17
N GLU A 71 8.02 35.58 -27.57
CA GLU A 71 7.03 34.52 -27.77
C GLU A 71 6.64 33.98 -26.39
N GLU A 72 5.74 34.70 -25.71
CA GLU A 72 5.04 34.15 -24.55
C GLU A 72 4.23 32.94 -25.02
N TYR A 73 4.67 31.75 -24.62
CA TYR A 73 3.98 30.50 -24.93
C TYR A 73 2.59 30.54 -24.30
N LYS A 74 1.55 30.71 -25.14
CA LYS A 74 0.16 30.72 -24.69
C LYS A 74 -0.33 29.28 -24.61
N PHE A 75 -0.85 28.90 -23.44
CA PHE A 75 -1.57 27.64 -23.29
C PHE A 75 -3.05 27.87 -23.57
N THR A 76 -3.67 26.93 -24.28
CA THR A 76 -5.14 26.87 -24.31
C THR A 76 -5.68 26.59 -22.90
N THR A 77 -6.93 26.95 -22.61
CA THR A 77 -7.56 26.59 -21.32
C THR A 77 -7.45 25.09 -21.03
N ARG A 78 -7.58 24.27 -22.07
CA ARG A 78 -7.42 22.81 -22.05
C ARG A 78 -6.01 22.39 -21.62
N ASP A 79 -4.97 22.94 -22.25
CA ASP A 79 -3.59 22.57 -21.93
C ASP A 79 -3.20 23.04 -20.53
N ASN A 80 -3.68 24.22 -20.14
CA ASN A 80 -3.49 24.74 -18.79
C ASN A 80 -4.13 23.84 -17.74
N PHE A 81 -5.38 23.39 -17.96
CA PHE A 81 -6.03 22.43 -17.07
C PHE A 81 -5.27 21.09 -17.03
N LYS A 82 -4.89 20.56 -18.20
CA LYS A 82 -4.13 19.31 -18.31
C LYS A 82 -2.82 19.36 -17.52
N ILE A 83 -2.03 20.41 -17.70
CA ILE A 83 -0.70 20.55 -17.12
C ILE A 83 -0.76 20.93 -15.64
N ASN A 84 -1.52 21.98 -15.30
CA ASN A 84 -1.48 22.58 -13.97
C ASN A 84 -2.49 21.97 -12.99
N THR A 85 -3.48 21.22 -13.46
CA THR A 85 -4.50 20.60 -12.60
C THR A 85 -4.47 19.08 -12.73
N PHE A 86 -4.78 18.54 -13.90
CA PHE A 86 -4.95 17.10 -14.09
C PHE A 86 -3.67 16.31 -13.79
N ASN A 87 -2.55 16.69 -14.39
CA ASN A 87 -1.25 16.06 -14.12
C ASN A 87 -0.83 16.20 -12.65
N VAL A 88 -1.06 17.38 -12.05
CA VAL A 88 -0.73 17.63 -10.64
C VAL A 88 -1.54 16.73 -9.71
N ILE A 89 -2.82 16.51 -9.99
CA ILE A 89 -3.67 15.57 -9.24
C ILE A 89 -3.14 14.14 -9.40
N CYS A 90 -2.82 13.71 -10.62
CA CYS A 90 -2.26 12.37 -10.87
C CYS A 90 -0.95 12.15 -10.09
N ASP A 91 -0.05 13.15 -10.10
CA ASP A 91 1.25 13.08 -9.41
C ASP A 91 1.08 13.10 -7.88
N SER A 92 0.10 13.84 -7.36
CA SER A 92 -0.26 13.82 -5.94
C SER A 92 -0.79 12.45 -5.52
N ILE A 93 -1.70 11.86 -6.29
CA ILE A 93 -2.25 10.52 -6.02
C ILE A 93 -1.11 9.48 -6.06
N LYS A 94 -0.25 9.54 -7.08
CA LYS A 94 0.92 8.65 -7.19
C LYS A 94 1.80 8.74 -5.94
N THR A 95 2.12 9.96 -5.52
CA THR A 95 2.95 10.20 -4.33
C THR A 95 2.30 9.67 -3.05
N GLN A 96 1.00 9.92 -2.85
CA GLN A 96 0.28 9.43 -1.67
C GLN A 96 0.21 7.90 -1.64
N LEU A 97 -0.01 7.25 -2.79
CA LEU A 97 -0.02 5.79 -2.89
C LEU A 97 1.37 5.22 -2.57
N LEU A 98 2.44 5.80 -3.10
CA LEU A 98 3.82 5.41 -2.77
C LEU A 98 4.11 5.52 -1.27
N GLN A 99 3.74 6.64 -0.65
CA GLN A 99 3.91 6.82 0.79
C GLN A 99 3.13 5.78 1.59
N ARG A 100 1.92 5.40 1.15
CA ARG A 100 1.13 4.34 1.80
C ARG A 100 1.78 2.97 1.66
N VAL A 101 2.29 2.63 0.47
CA VAL A 101 3.03 1.36 0.25
C VAL A 101 4.22 1.28 1.19
N GLN A 102 5.04 2.33 1.26
CA GLN A 102 6.19 2.38 2.17
C GLN A 102 5.79 2.21 3.64
N LYS A 103 4.70 2.85 4.08
CA LYS A 103 4.17 2.67 5.44
C LYS A 103 3.71 1.24 5.69
N TYR A 104 3.02 0.61 4.73
CA TYR A 104 2.60 -0.77 4.85
C TYR A 104 3.78 -1.74 4.87
N GLU A 105 4.86 -1.47 4.14
CA GLU A 105 6.09 -2.27 4.24
C GLU A 105 6.66 -2.24 5.65
N VAL A 106 6.73 -1.07 6.29
CA VAL A 106 7.19 -0.94 7.68
C VAL A 106 6.30 -1.75 8.64
N VAL A 107 4.97 -1.63 8.52
CA VAL A 107 4.03 -2.42 9.33
C VAL A 107 4.24 -3.93 9.10
N LEU A 108 4.39 -4.35 7.85
CA LEU A 108 4.64 -5.75 7.51
C LEU A 108 5.97 -6.27 8.04
N GLU A 109 6.99 -5.42 8.19
CA GLU A 109 8.24 -5.79 8.86
C GLU A 109 8.03 -6.05 10.35
N HIS A 110 7.27 -5.19 11.04
CA HIS A 110 6.96 -5.37 12.47
C HIS A 110 6.16 -6.66 12.72
N PHE A 111 5.15 -6.92 11.90
CA PHE A 111 4.27 -8.09 12.04
C PHE A 111 4.74 -9.32 11.27
N ARG A 112 5.98 -9.31 10.79
CA ARG A 112 6.54 -10.38 9.94
C ARG A 112 6.49 -11.76 10.58
N ILE A 113 6.53 -11.82 11.91
CA ILE A 113 6.48 -13.08 12.67
C ILE A 113 5.18 -13.85 12.41
N PHE A 114 4.06 -13.14 12.27
CA PHE A 114 2.76 -13.74 11.95
C PHE A 114 2.64 -14.18 10.49
N LEU A 115 3.49 -13.61 9.61
CA LEU A 115 3.51 -13.92 8.19
C LEU A 115 4.47 -15.07 7.84
N ASP A 116 5.47 -15.36 8.67
CA ASP A 116 6.45 -16.43 8.45
C ASP A 116 6.82 -17.13 9.77
N TRP A 117 6.12 -18.22 10.08
CA TRP A 117 6.25 -18.95 11.35
C TRP A 117 7.56 -19.74 11.48
N ASN A 118 8.33 -19.82 10.40
CA ASN A 118 9.59 -20.56 10.32
C ASN A 118 10.82 -19.63 10.31
N LEU A 119 10.65 -18.38 10.74
CA LEU A 119 11.79 -17.48 10.95
C LEU A 119 12.75 -18.06 12.00
N SER A 120 14.05 -17.94 11.72
CA SER A 120 15.11 -18.17 12.71
C SER A 120 14.92 -17.23 13.91
N GLU A 121 15.32 -17.66 15.11
CA GLU A 121 15.25 -16.85 16.33
C GLU A 121 15.92 -15.49 16.16
N GLU A 122 17.09 -15.44 15.51
CA GLU A 122 17.80 -14.19 15.20
C GLU A 122 16.94 -13.21 14.38
N LYS A 123 16.09 -13.71 13.50
CA LYS A 123 15.21 -12.90 12.65
C LYS A 123 13.91 -12.50 13.35
N LYS A 124 13.54 -13.16 14.45
CA LYS A 124 12.39 -12.79 15.28
C LYS A 124 12.73 -11.66 16.25
N GLN A 125 13.97 -11.58 16.71
CA GLN A 125 14.42 -10.61 17.70
C GLN A 125 14.13 -9.15 17.30
N LYS A 126 14.43 -8.78 16.04
CA LYS A 126 14.19 -7.40 15.57
C LYS A 126 12.70 -7.03 15.57
N PRO A 127 11.79 -7.75 14.87
CA PRO A 127 10.37 -7.43 14.91
C PRO A 127 9.77 -7.51 16.32
N LEU A 128 10.20 -8.46 17.16
CA LEU A 128 9.73 -8.57 18.53
C LEU A 128 10.08 -7.33 19.37
N LYS A 129 11.32 -6.83 19.25
CA LYS A 129 11.75 -5.61 19.94
C LYS A 129 10.97 -4.39 19.46
N GLU A 130 10.70 -4.30 18.16
CA GLU A 130 9.90 -3.20 17.58
C GLU A 130 8.45 -3.25 18.09
N LEU A 131 7.82 -4.43 18.09
CA LEU A 131 6.47 -4.61 18.64
C LEU A 131 6.40 -4.23 20.13
N LYS A 132 7.36 -4.70 20.95
CA LYS A 132 7.47 -4.35 22.37
C LYS A 132 7.59 -2.84 22.58
N ASN A 133 8.30 -2.13 21.70
CA ASN A 133 8.52 -0.69 21.84
C ASN A 133 7.31 0.15 21.38
N ILE A 134 6.70 -0.23 20.24
CA ILE A 134 5.59 0.51 19.64
C ILE A 134 4.32 0.36 20.47
N TYR A 135 3.99 -0.86 20.89
CA TYR A 135 2.74 -1.20 21.57
C TYR A 135 2.90 -1.37 23.10
N ARG A 136 3.98 -0.82 23.68
CA ARG A 136 4.35 -1.02 25.10
C ARG A 136 3.26 -0.72 26.13
N ASN A 137 2.28 0.11 25.75
CA ASN A 137 1.17 0.52 26.63
C ASN A 137 -0.06 -0.39 26.47
N ASP A 138 -0.14 -1.14 25.37
CA ASP A 138 -1.28 -1.98 25.01
C ASP A 138 -1.00 -3.47 25.29
N ILE A 139 0.28 -3.86 25.31
CA ILE A 139 0.70 -5.25 25.54
C ILE A 139 1.59 -5.39 26.78
N ASP A 140 1.55 -6.58 27.38
CA ASP A 140 2.53 -7.00 28.37
C ASP A 140 3.84 -7.41 27.67
N ALA A 141 4.75 -6.44 27.54
CA ALA A 141 6.03 -6.62 26.87
C ALA A 141 6.95 -7.66 27.55
N CYS A 142 6.75 -7.94 28.85
CA CYS A 142 7.53 -8.93 29.58
C CYS A 142 7.14 -10.35 29.15
N ASN A 143 5.84 -10.61 28.99
CA ASN A 143 5.32 -11.95 28.67
C ASN A 143 5.12 -12.21 27.17
N LEU A 144 5.21 -11.18 26.32
CA LEU A 144 4.98 -11.30 24.87
C LEU A 144 5.82 -12.40 24.19
N GLU A 145 7.09 -12.55 24.57
CA GLU A 145 8.00 -13.47 23.88
C GLU A 145 7.64 -14.94 24.12
N ASP A 146 7.35 -15.29 25.37
CA ASP A 146 6.92 -16.64 25.76
C ASP A 146 5.55 -16.96 25.17
N GLU A 147 4.62 -16.00 25.25
CA GLU A 147 3.28 -16.12 24.69
C GLU A 147 3.33 -16.35 23.17
N LEU A 148 4.16 -15.57 22.46
CA LEU A 148 4.38 -15.71 21.03
C LEU A 148 4.97 -17.08 20.68
N ASN A 149 5.96 -17.55 21.44
CA ASN A 149 6.57 -18.86 21.18
C ASN A 149 5.58 -20.01 21.41
N HIS A 150 4.77 -19.95 22.47
CA HIS A 150 3.70 -20.91 22.71
C HIS A 150 2.62 -20.85 21.62
N PHE A 151 2.23 -19.65 21.18
CA PHE A 151 1.26 -19.49 20.09
C PHE A 151 1.80 -20.04 18.76
N LEU A 152 3.07 -19.77 18.42
CA LEU A 152 3.70 -20.32 17.23
C LEU A 152 3.83 -21.84 17.29
N PHE A 153 4.12 -22.41 18.46
CA PHE A 153 4.12 -23.85 18.67
C PHE A 153 2.71 -24.44 18.48
N PHE A 154 1.70 -23.82 19.09
CA PHE A 154 0.29 -24.19 18.92
C PHE A 154 -0.12 -24.17 17.44
N LEU A 155 0.24 -23.11 16.71
CA LEU A 155 -0.03 -23.02 15.28
C LEU A 155 0.65 -24.14 14.51
N LYS A 156 1.92 -24.49 14.82
CA LYS A 156 2.68 -25.58 14.18
C LYS A 156 2.05 -26.95 14.40
N GLU A 157 1.67 -27.27 15.63
CA GLU A 157 0.99 -28.53 15.99
C GLU A 157 -0.38 -28.65 15.33
N ASN A 158 -1.06 -27.52 15.12
CA ASN A 158 -2.38 -27.47 14.52
C ASN A 158 -2.36 -27.08 13.03
N VAL A 159 -1.21 -27.09 12.36
CA VAL A 159 -1.08 -26.70 10.93
C VAL A 159 -2.06 -27.49 10.08
N ASP A 160 -2.20 -28.80 10.32
CA ASP A 160 -3.10 -29.64 9.52
C ASP A 160 -4.58 -29.33 9.77
N ALA A 161 -4.98 -29.00 11.00
CA ALA A 161 -6.35 -28.56 11.32
C ALA A 161 -6.63 -27.13 10.81
N ILE A 162 -5.60 -26.28 10.74
CA ILE A 162 -5.67 -24.88 10.30
C ILE A 162 -5.56 -24.77 8.78
N MET A 163 -4.92 -25.70 8.08
CA MET A 163 -4.70 -25.65 6.63
C MET A 163 -5.63 -26.58 5.83
N ASN A 164 -6.04 -27.75 6.36
CA ASN A 164 -6.74 -28.79 5.59
C ASN A 164 -8.28 -28.75 5.68
N LYS A 165 -8.91 -27.57 5.57
CA LYS A 165 -10.32 -27.52 5.16
C LYS A 165 -10.39 -27.47 3.62
N PRO A 166 -11.12 -28.39 2.96
CA PRO A 166 -11.17 -28.46 1.51
C PRO A 166 -12.10 -27.36 0.99
N ASP A 167 -11.57 -26.16 0.84
CA ASP A 167 -12.22 -25.16 0.01
C ASP A 167 -11.57 -25.22 -1.37
N ASN A 168 -12.36 -25.58 -2.39
CA ASN A 168 -11.97 -25.73 -3.80
C ASN A 168 -11.56 -24.40 -4.49
N SER A 169 -11.06 -23.43 -3.72
CA SER A 169 -10.63 -22.12 -4.19
C SER A 169 -9.11 -22.06 -4.16
N SER A 170 -8.49 -21.79 -5.32
CA SER A 170 -7.03 -21.79 -5.54
C SER A 170 -6.25 -20.69 -4.79
N ASN A 171 -6.87 -20.02 -3.80
CA ASN A 171 -6.29 -18.91 -3.02
C ASN A 171 -5.94 -19.32 -1.56
N ASN A 172 -5.18 -20.40 -1.39
CA ASN A 172 -4.82 -20.97 -0.07
C ASN A 172 -3.97 -20.08 0.87
N LYS A 173 -3.56 -18.88 0.47
CA LYS A 173 -2.70 -18.01 1.31
C LYS A 173 -3.46 -16.94 2.09
N ASP A 174 -4.59 -16.46 1.60
CA ASP A 174 -5.36 -15.42 2.30
C ASP A 174 -6.17 -16.01 3.47
N LEU A 175 -6.52 -17.30 3.37
CA LEU A 175 -7.13 -18.08 4.44
C LEU A 175 -6.20 -18.30 5.66
N SER A 176 -4.88 -18.10 5.55
CA SER A 176 -3.97 -18.37 6.68
C SER A 176 -4.05 -17.31 7.79
N PHE A 177 -4.22 -16.03 7.42
CA PHE A 177 -4.30 -14.94 8.40
C PHE A 177 -5.64 -14.95 9.14
N GLU A 178 -6.75 -15.04 8.40
CA GLU A 178 -8.10 -15.06 9.00
C GLU A 178 -8.28 -16.23 9.96
N ARG A 179 -7.73 -17.41 9.62
CA ARG A 179 -7.76 -18.59 10.49
C ARG A 179 -6.90 -18.39 11.74
N MET A 180 -5.72 -17.78 11.62
CA MET A 180 -4.87 -17.42 12.75
C MET A 180 -5.55 -16.41 13.68
N TYR A 181 -6.15 -15.36 13.12
CA TYR A 181 -6.91 -14.36 13.87
C TYR A 181 -8.09 -15.01 14.63
N LYS A 182 -8.85 -15.89 13.97
CA LYS A 182 -9.91 -16.68 14.60
C LYS A 182 -9.40 -17.58 15.72
N ALA A 183 -8.23 -18.20 15.56
CA ALA A 183 -7.62 -19.04 16.58
C ALA A 183 -7.21 -18.22 17.80
N ALA A 184 -6.51 -17.09 17.59
CA ALA A 184 -6.13 -16.16 18.64
C ALA A 184 -7.36 -15.65 19.41
N LYS A 185 -8.42 -15.24 18.70
CA LYS A 185 -9.67 -14.77 19.31
C LYS A 185 -10.39 -15.83 20.15
N LYS A 186 -10.36 -17.10 19.72
CA LYS A 186 -10.91 -18.21 20.51
C LYS A 186 -10.10 -18.52 21.77
N MET A 187 -8.83 -18.14 21.77
CA MET A 187 -7.87 -18.41 22.84
C MET A 187 -7.38 -17.11 23.46
N SER A 188 -8.21 -16.07 23.47
CA SER A 188 -7.87 -14.73 23.99
C SER A 188 -7.45 -14.76 25.46
N CYS A 189 -8.03 -15.68 26.25
CA CYS A 189 -7.64 -15.89 27.64
C CYS A 189 -6.24 -16.53 27.81
N THR A 190 -5.73 -17.21 26.78
CA THR A 190 -4.42 -17.89 26.78
C THR A 190 -3.35 -17.04 26.09
N PHE A 191 -3.73 -16.30 25.05
CA PHE A 191 -2.84 -15.47 24.24
C PHE A 191 -3.37 -14.03 24.09
N PRO A 192 -3.48 -13.26 25.19
CA PRO A 192 -4.04 -11.91 25.18
C PRO A 192 -3.17 -10.91 24.40
N ASN A 193 -1.85 -10.96 24.51
CA ASN A 193 -0.97 -10.05 23.77
C ASN A 193 -1.05 -10.32 22.26
N ILE A 194 -1.14 -11.59 21.86
CA ILE A 194 -1.27 -11.96 20.45
C ILE A 194 -2.61 -11.50 19.89
N GLU A 195 -3.72 -11.64 20.62
CA GLU A 195 -5.01 -11.11 20.18
C GLU A 195 -4.95 -9.60 19.95
N ILE A 196 -4.39 -8.84 20.91
CA ILE A 196 -4.23 -7.39 20.82
C ILE A 196 -3.39 -7.00 19.59
N LEU A 197 -2.24 -7.64 19.41
CA LEU A 197 -1.37 -7.38 18.26
C LEU A 197 -2.06 -7.69 16.93
N LEU A 198 -2.79 -8.79 16.86
CA LEU A 198 -3.53 -9.16 15.65
C LEU A 198 -4.77 -8.29 15.39
N ASN A 199 -5.28 -7.57 16.40
CA ASN A 199 -6.31 -6.54 16.18
C ASN A 199 -5.71 -5.25 15.57
N PHE A 200 -4.43 -4.98 15.79
CA PHE A 200 -3.75 -3.82 15.20
C PHE A 200 -3.26 -4.05 13.77
N PHE A 201 -3.10 -5.31 13.36
CA PHE A 201 -2.60 -5.71 12.06
C PHE A 201 -3.72 -5.93 11.04
#